data_AF-A0A5C3LR03-F1
#
_entry.id   AF-A0A5C3LR03-F1
#
_cell.length_a   1.000
_cell.length_b   1.000
_cell.length_c   1.000
_cell.angle_alpha   90.00
_cell.angle_beta   90.00
_cell.angle_gamma   90.00
#
_symmetry.space_group_name_H-M   'P 1'
#
loop_
_entity.id
_entity.type
_entity.pdbx_description
1 polymer ?
#
loop_
_entity_poly.entity_id
_entity_poly.type
_entity_poly.pdbx_seq_one_letter_code
_entity_poly.pdbx_strand_id
1 'polypeptide(L)'
;MNSIDNTYPFIYVSFLHAPAEPDSLVANTEGEMVAWCMKPGRGTHVIPAGVLAGMQFIKTPAYASVIEFIDQTKINIAAGDFGGEMDPHIEWYNFIGGDFFCFKACDPADKDAAPFCKRIFDCIGCAYNVPNNAQNDTFESCLGDNQDFPGVYTKDGQVLTYTQPPESLGPITSMPYTARVPESSNCVAFKSADVFDGGVVTSANPQSTSNDVST
;
A
#
# COMPACT_ATOMS: atom_id res chain seq x y z
N MET A 1 -17.92 -2.71 -6.47
CA MET A 1 -16.76 -1.94 -6.95
C MET A 1 -16.50 -2.38 -8.40
N ASN A 2 -16.19 -1.47 -9.33
CA ASN A 2 -15.78 -1.82 -10.71
C ASN A 2 -14.34 -2.40 -10.70
N SER A 3 -13.92 -3.06 -11.79
CA SER A 3 -12.57 -3.67 -11.90
C SER A 3 -11.45 -2.66 -11.70
N ILE A 4 -10.33 -3.01 -11.04
CA ILE A 4 -9.17 -2.11 -10.86
C ILE A 4 -8.42 -1.94 -12.20
N ASP A 5 -9.06 -1.26 -13.14
CA ASP A 5 -8.55 -0.97 -14.47
C ASP A 5 -7.71 0.33 -14.48
N ASN A 6 -7.15 0.68 -15.65
CA ASN A 6 -6.31 1.88 -15.79
C ASN A 6 -7.14 3.19 -15.70
N THR A 7 -8.47 3.08 -15.63
CA THR A 7 -9.41 4.18 -15.38
C THR A 7 -9.85 4.25 -13.93
N TYR A 8 -9.31 3.42 -13.04
CA TYR A 8 -9.29 3.70 -11.61
C TYR A 8 -8.18 4.70 -11.33
N PRO A 9 -8.49 6.01 -11.26
CA PRO A 9 -7.49 6.96 -10.89
C PRO A 9 -7.01 6.64 -9.47
N PHE A 10 -5.71 6.88 -9.24
CA PHE A 10 -5.11 7.05 -7.92
C PHE A 10 -5.94 7.97 -6.99
N ILE A 11 -6.82 8.79 -7.56
CA ILE A 11 -7.84 9.61 -6.92
C ILE A 11 -8.76 8.82 -5.95
N TYR A 12 -8.80 7.49 -6.02
CA TYR A 12 -9.53 6.66 -5.05
C TYR A 12 -8.68 6.15 -3.86
N VAL A 13 -7.35 6.18 -3.94
CA VAL A 13 -6.43 5.80 -2.85
C VAL A 13 -5.79 7.06 -2.21
N SER A 14 -6.55 8.15 -2.14
CA SER A 14 -6.00 9.48 -1.85
C SER A 14 -5.90 9.83 -0.36
N PHE A 15 -5.67 8.87 0.53
CA PHE A 15 -5.63 9.16 1.96
C PHE A 15 -4.70 8.24 2.76
N LEU A 16 -4.07 8.83 3.77
CA LEU A 16 -3.49 8.13 4.91
C LEU A 16 -4.51 8.17 6.06
N HIS A 17 -4.60 7.10 6.86
CA HIS A 17 -5.30 7.13 8.14
C HIS A 17 -4.26 7.39 9.23
N ALA A 18 -4.38 8.51 9.94
CA ALA A 18 -3.44 8.87 11.00
C ALA A 18 -4.14 9.63 12.14
N PRO A 19 -3.52 9.75 13.33
CA PRO A 19 -4.14 10.39 14.49
C PRO A 19 -4.51 11.86 14.28
N ALA A 20 -5.58 12.31 14.92
CA ALA A 20 -5.97 13.73 14.91
C ALA A 20 -5.05 14.60 15.78
N GLU A 21 -4.49 14.02 16.85
CA GLU A 21 -3.65 14.71 17.83
C GLU A 21 -2.17 14.31 17.70
N PRO A 22 -1.22 15.27 17.77
CA PRO A 22 0.21 15.01 17.67
C PRO A 22 0.75 14.00 18.68
N ASP A 23 1.88 13.38 18.35
CA ASP A 23 2.62 12.44 19.21
C ASP A 23 1.78 11.25 19.71
N SER A 24 0.81 10.83 18.92
CA SER A 24 -0.09 9.73 19.24
C SER A 24 0.51 8.37 18.86
N LEU A 25 0.29 7.37 19.71
CA LEU A 25 0.62 5.99 19.37
C LEU A 25 -0.49 5.39 18.52
N VAL A 26 -0.11 4.65 17.47
CA VAL A 26 -1.05 4.01 16.54
C VAL A 26 -1.98 3.09 17.32
N ALA A 27 -1.42 2.20 18.15
CA ALA A 27 -2.17 1.25 18.99
C ALA A 27 -3.21 1.89 19.95
N ASN A 28 -3.06 3.18 20.30
CA ASN A 28 -4.01 3.88 21.17
C ASN A 28 -5.12 4.59 20.40
N THR A 29 -4.96 4.76 19.08
CA THR A 29 -5.79 5.66 18.27
C THR A 29 -6.39 5.00 17.02
N GLU A 30 -6.10 3.72 16.74
CA GLU A 30 -6.57 2.99 15.55
C GLU A 30 -8.08 3.17 15.29
N GLY A 31 -8.91 3.13 16.35
CA GLY A 31 -10.35 3.26 16.26
C GLY A 31 -10.89 4.69 16.06
N GLU A 32 -10.03 5.71 16.15
CA GLU A 32 -10.40 7.13 16.12
C GLU A 32 -9.55 7.94 15.13
N MET A 33 -8.77 7.26 14.27
CA MET A 33 -7.95 7.93 13.26
C MET A 33 -8.79 8.69 12.24
N VAL A 34 -8.16 9.73 11.67
CA VAL A 34 -8.78 10.62 10.68
C VAL A 34 -8.08 10.47 9.33
N ALA A 35 -8.80 10.83 8.27
CA ALA A 35 -8.23 10.84 6.93
C ALA A 35 -7.27 12.03 6.75
N TRP A 36 -6.15 11.77 6.10
CA TRP A 36 -5.21 12.77 5.62
C TRP A 36 -5.15 12.69 4.11
N CYS A 37 -5.70 13.69 3.43
CA CYS A 37 -5.85 13.70 1.99
C CYS A 37 -4.71 14.43 1.28
N MET A 38 -4.37 13.98 0.09
CA MET A 38 -3.37 14.66 -0.75
C MET A 38 -3.85 16.04 -1.23
N LYS A 39 -5.17 16.18 -1.45
CA LYS A 39 -5.80 17.42 -1.92
C LYS A 39 -6.71 18.02 -0.85
N PRO A 40 -6.73 19.36 -0.71
CA PRO A 40 -7.76 20.05 0.06
C PRO A 40 -9.15 19.87 -0.59
N GLY A 41 -10.20 20.20 0.16
CA GLY A 41 -11.58 20.23 -0.36
C GLY A 41 -12.44 19.03 0.01
N ARG A 42 -11.90 18.05 0.76
CA ARG A 42 -12.66 16.90 1.30
C ARG A 42 -13.07 17.07 2.77
N GLY A 43 -12.86 18.24 3.35
CA GLY A 43 -13.25 18.55 4.74
C GLY A 43 -12.42 17.83 5.81
N THR A 44 -11.23 17.37 5.46
CA THR A 44 -10.33 16.62 6.34
C THR A 44 -8.90 17.16 6.27
N HIS A 45 -7.95 16.53 6.96
CA HIS A 45 -6.56 16.99 7.00
C HIS A 45 -5.91 16.87 5.63
N VAL A 46 -5.02 17.82 5.30
CA VAL A 46 -4.21 17.75 4.07
C VAL A 46 -2.84 17.22 4.46
N ILE A 47 -2.34 16.20 3.73
CA ILE A 47 -0.99 15.67 3.90
C ILE A 47 0.01 16.81 3.66
N PRO A 48 0.83 17.19 4.65
CA PRO A 48 1.84 18.22 4.47
C PRO A 48 2.90 17.83 3.44
N ALA A 49 3.48 18.82 2.77
CA ALA A 49 4.64 18.60 1.93
C ALA A 49 5.80 18.01 2.75
N GLY A 50 6.50 17.03 2.18
CA GLY A 50 7.62 16.35 2.84
C GLY A 50 7.21 15.26 3.83
N VAL A 51 5.94 14.84 3.86
CA VAL A 51 5.54 13.56 4.46
C VAL A 51 6.03 12.41 3.60
N LEU A 52 5.73 12.43 2.29
CA LEU A 52 6.12 11.35 1.39
C LEU A 52 7.59 11.47 0.98
N ALA A 53 8.39 10.48 1.34
CA ALA A 53 9.81 10.38 0.99
C ALA A 53 10.04 9.44 -0.21
N GLY A 54 9.14 8.50 -0.46
CA GLY A 54 9.18 7.60 -1.61
C GLY A 54 7.85 6.88 -1.78
N MET A 55 7.58 6.38 -2.98
CA MET A 55 6.32 5.73 -3.32
C MET A 55 6.47 4.75 -4.48
N GLN A 56 5.96 3.54 -4.31
CA GLN A 56 5.79 2.56 -5.38
C GLN A 56 4.31 2.17 -5.49
N PHE A 57 3.77 2.35 -6.68
CA PHE A 57 2.51 1.73 -7.07
C PHE A 57 2.78 0.50 -7.91
N ILE A 58 2.08 -0.60 -7.62
CA ILE A 58 2.10 -1.80 -8.44
C ILE A 58 0.68 -2.16 -8.82
N LYS A 59 0.48 -2.41 -10.12
CA LYS A 59 -0.71 -3.08 -10.65
C LYS A 59 -0.36 -4.51 -11.09
N THR A 60 -1.10 -5.48 -10.58
CA THR A 60 -1.00 -6.88 -10.97
C THR A 60 -2.30 -7.35 -11.65
N PRO A 61 -2.35 -8.58 -12.17
CA PRO A 61 -3.61 -9.15 -12.66
C PRO A 61 -4.71 -9.25 -11.60
N ALA A 62 -4.37 -9.43 -10.32
CA ALA A 62 -5.35 -9.69 -9.26
C ALA A 62 -5.55 -8.53 -8.28
N TYR A 63 -4.62 -7.58 -8.18
CA TYR A 63 -4.68 -6.50 -7.19
C TYR A 63 -3.89 -5.26 -7.61
N ALA A 64 -4.12 -4.17 -6.90
CA ALA A 64 -3.22 -3.02 -6.87
C ALA A 64 -2.67 -2.83 -5.45
N SER A 65 -1.43 -2.36 -5.36
CA SER A 65 -0.82 -2.03 -4.08
C SER A 65 -0.04 -0.71 -4.15
N VAL A 66 -0.02 -0.02 -3.02
CA VAL A 66 0.76 1.19 -2.79
C VAL A 66 1.67 0.94 -1.61
N ILE A 67 2.94 1.34 -1.75
CA ILE A 67 3.90 1.38 -0.66
C ILE A 67 4.49 2.77 -0.65
N GLU A 68 4.47 3.40 0.51
CA GLU A 68 4.98 4.74 0.72
C GLU A 68 5.98 4.73 1.89
N PHE A 69 7.08 5.45 1.70
CA PHE A 69 7.96 5.85 2.79
C PHE A 69 7.45 7.19 3.29
N ILE A 70 7.17 7.27 4.60
CA ILE A 70 6.54 8.45 5.20
C ILE A 70 7.37 8.98 6.37
N ASP A 71 7.39 10.29 6.54
CA ASP A 71 7.72 10.92 7.82
C ASP A 71 6.46 10.92 8.69
N GLN A 72 6.31 9.89 9.50
CA GLN A 72 5.09 9.67 10.27
C GLN A 72 4.85 10.76 11.33
N THR A 73 5.90 11.44 11.78
CA THR A 73 5.82 12.52 12.78
C THR A 73 5.10 13.76 12.25
N LYS A 74 5.07 13.93 10.93
CA LYS A 74 4.35 15.02 10.25
C LYS A 74 2.86 14.76 10.06
N ILE A 75 2.39 13.56 10.37
CA ILE A 75 0.98 13.17 10.37
C ILE A 75 0.56 12.67 11.77
N ASN A 76 1.14 13.28 12.80
CA ASN A 76 0.79 13.11 14.20
C ASN A 76 1.09 11.74 14.83
N ILE A 77 1.77 10.84 14.13
CA ILE A 77 2.21 9.56 14.71
C ILE A 77 3.51 9.79 15.50
N ALA A 78 3.57 9.26 16.72
CA ALA A 78 4.75 9.37 17.57
C ALA A 78 6.00 8.80 16.89
N ALA A 79 7.15 9.44 17.08
CA ALA A 79 8.41 8.96 16.55
C ALA A 79 8.74 7.55 17.09
N GLY A 80 9.09 6.62 16.19
CA GLY A 80 9.44 5.25 16.54
C GLY A 80 8.26 4.33 16.86
N ASP A 81 7.01 4.79 16.69
CA ASP A 81 5.85 3.90 16.69
C ASP A 81 5.93 2.95 15.48
N PHE A 82 5.77 1.66 15.73
CA PHE A 82 5.90 0.60 14.71
C PHE A 82 4.65 0.42 13.84
N GLY A 83 3.53 1.04 14.22
CA GLY A 83 2.31 1.01 13.46
C GLY A 83 1.36 -0.13 13.77
N GLY A 84 0.35 -0.23 12.92
CA GLY A 84 -0.74 -1.20 13.02
C GLY A 84 -1.56 -1.26 11.74
N GLU A 85 -2.57 -2.13 11.74
CA GLU A 85 -3.54 -2.28 10.66
C GLU A 85 -4.72 -1.34 10.87
N MET A 86 -5.03 -0.47 9.90
CA MET A 86 -6.07 0.55 10.09
C MET A 86 -7.41 0.14 9.53
N ASP A 87 -7.43 -0.46 8.34
CA ASP A 87 -8.69 -0.73 7.65
C ASP A 87 -8.88 -2.19 7.23
N PRO A 88 -9.53 -3.00 8.08
CA PRO A 88 -9.73 -4.41 7.83
C PRO A 88 -10.91 -4.75 6.88
N HIS A 89 -10.80 -4.53 5.57
CA HIS A 89 -11.83 -4.93 4.59
C HIS A 89 -11.51 -6.23 3.81
N ILE A 90 -12.56 -6.94 3.36
CA ILE A 90 -12.42 -8.24 2.67
C ILE A 90 -11.60 -8.08 1.39
N GLU A 91 -11.81 -6.98 0.66
CA GLU A 91 -11.18 -6.73 -0.62
C GLU A 91 -9.97 -5.78 -0.55
N TRP A 92 -9.72 -5.13 0.60
CA TRP A 92 -8.60 -4.20 0.73
C TRP A 92 -8.20 -3.98 2.19
N TYR A 93 -6.95 -3.55 2.39
CA TYR A 93 -6.45 -3.19 3.71
C TYR A 93 -5.29 -2.20 3.63
N ASN A 94 -4.98 -1.56 4.76
CA ASN A 94 -3.78 -0.76 4.91
C ASN A 94 -3.12 -0.90 6.28
N PHE A 95 -1.80 -0.67 6.29
CA PHE A 95 -0.98 -0.56 7.48
C PHE A 95 -0.28 0.81 7.48
N ILE A 96 -0.05 1.38 8.66
CA ILE A 96 0.71 2.63 8.81
C ILE A 96 1.55 2.61 10.07
N GLY A 97 2.76 3.16 10.00
CA GLY A 97 3.74 3.28 11.08
C GLY A 97 5.09 2.64 10.73
N GLY A 98 6.08 2.76 11.60
CA GLY A 98 7.46 2.38 11.32
C GLY A 98 8.09 3.15 10.15
N ASP A 99 7.63 4.38 9.89
CA ASP A 99 7.95 5.23 8.74
C ASP A 99 7.49 4.67 7.38
N PHE A 100 6.49 3.78 7.40
CA PHE A 100 5.88 3.20 6.21
C PHE A 100 4.36 3.31 6.19
N PHE A 101 3.83 3.34 4.99
CA PHE A 101 2.44 3.03 4.70
C PHE A 101 2.40 1.97 3.61
N CYS A 102 1.51 0.99 3.74
CA CYS A 102 1.18 0.12 2.63
C CYS A 102 -0.32 -0.08 2.54
N PHE A 103 -0.80 -0.17 1.31
CA PHE A 103 -2.18 -0.43 0.97
C PHE A 103 -2.23 -1.53 -0.09
N LYS A 104 -3.25 -2.37 -0.03
CA LYS A 104 -3.58 -3.29 -1.12
C LYS A 104 -5.08 -3.38 -1.29
N ALA A 105 -5.52 -3.39 -2.54
CA ALA A 105 -6.88 -3.69 -2.93
C ALA A 105 -6.92 -4.74 -4.04
N CYS A 106 -7.74 -5.77 -3.86
CA CYS A 106 -7.95 -6.83 -4.81
C CYS A 106 -9.04 -6.46 -5.79
N ASP A 107 -8.90 -6.90 -7.04
CA ASP A 107 -9.87 -6.63 -8.07
C ASP A 107 -11.18 -7.39 -7.77
N PRO A 108 -12.28 -6.69 -7.45
CA PRO A 108 -13.57 -7.32 -7.15
C PRO A 108 -14.20 -8.01 -8.37
N ALA A 109 -13.73 -7.71 -9.58
CA ALA A 109 -14.17 -8.37 -10.81
C ALA A 109 -13.50 -9.74 -11.01
N ASP A 110 -12.35 -9.99 -10.36
CA ASP A 110 -11.70 -11.29 -10.35
C ASP A 110 -12.17 -12.11 -9.14
N LYS A 111 -12.97 -13.13 -9.40
CA LYS A 111 -13.49 -14.06 -8.39
C LYS A 111 -12.40 -14.81 -7.61
N ASP A 112 -11.18 -14.88 -8.16
CA ASP A 112 -10.04 -15.59 -7.57
C ASP A 112 -9.04 -14.62 -6.91
N ALA A 113 -9.31 -13.31 -6.89
CA ALA A 113 -8.40 -12.31 -6.35
C ALA A 113 -8.43 -12.19 -4.81
N ALA A 114 -9.58 -12.44 -4.18
CA ALA A 114 -9.76 -12.24 -2.73
C ALA A 114 -8.68 -12.90 -1.84
N PRO A 115 -8.16 -14.12 -2.13
CA PRO A 115 -7.08 -14.71 -1.36
C PRO A 115 -5.77 -13.90 -1.32
N PHE A 116 -5.49 -13.03 -2.30
CA PHE A 116 -4.29 -12.16 -2.28
C PHE A 116 -4.41 -10.98 -1.30
N CYS A 117 -5.65 -10.63 -0.90
CA CYS A 117 -5.92 -9.53 0.03
C CYS A 117 -6.25 -9.99 1.45
N LYS A 118 -5.92 -11.23 1.78
CA LYS A 118 -5.91 -11.67 3.17
C LYS A 118 -4.88 -10.87 3.95
N ARG A 119 -5.30 -10.25 5.04
CA ARG A 119 -4.42 -9.70 6.08
C ARG A 119 -4.47 -10.66 7.27
N ILE A 120 -3.48 -11.53 7.35
CA ILE A 120 -3.39 -12.55 8.42
C ILE A 120 -2.14 -12.35 9.27
N PHE A 121 -1.49 -11.21 9.05
CA PHE A 121 -0.15 -10.87 9.53
C PHE A 121 -0.18 -9.49 10.16
N ASP A 122 -1.17 -9.25 11.00
CA ASP A 122 -1.49 -7.94 11.54
C ASP A 122 -0.34 -7.43 12.43
N CYS A 123 0.38 -8.33 13.11
CA CYS A 123 1.55 -7.99 13.95
C CYS A 123 2.88 -7.98 13.18
N ILE A 124 2.91 -8.50 11.95
CA ILE A 124 4.11 -8.57 11.11
C ILE A 124 4.10 -7.45 10.06
N GLY A 125 2.92 -7.03 9.60
CA GLY A 125 2.71 -5.84 8.79
C GLY A 125 3.07 -5.97 7.31
N CYS A 126 3.46 -4.83 6.72
CA CYS A 126 3.62 -4.64 5.28
C CYS A 126 4.56 -5.64 4.60
N ALA A 127 5.68 -6.01 5.25
CA ALA A 127 6.70 -6.84 4.62
C ALA A 127 6.19 -8.23 4.17
N TYR A 128 5.14 -8.75 4.82
CA TYR A 128 4.56 -10.07 4.52
C TYR A 128 3.15 -9.99 3.94
N ASN A 129 2.39 -8.94 4.28
CA ASN A 129 1.10 -8.71 3.65
C ASN A 129 1.26 -8.15 2.23
N VAL A 130 2.19 -7.20 2.02
CA VAL A 130 2.43 -6.48 0.75
C VAL A 130 3.95 -6.47 0.41
N PRO A 131 4.57 -7.64 0.16
CA PRO A 131 5.97 -7.72 -0.24
C PRO A 131 6.23 -6.88 -1.51
N ASN A 132 7.25 -6.03 -1.45
CA ASN A 132 7.54 -5.02 -2.47
C ASN A 132 9.05 -4.72 -2.51
N ASN A 133 9.47 -3.95 -3.53
CA ASN A 133 10.86 -3.48 -3.68
C ASN A 133 10.95 -1.95 -3.69
N ALA A 134 9.98 -1.26 -3.07
CA ALA A 134 9.94 0.19 -3.02
C ALA A 134 11.23 0.73 -2.39
N GLN A 135 11.69 1.89 -2.85
CA GLN A 135 12.90 2.53 -2.36
C GLN A 135 12.60 3.94 -1.87
N ASN A 136 13.33 4.38 -0.84
CA ASN A 136 13.28 5.77 -0.41
C ASN A 136 13.79 6.68 -1.54
N ASP A 137 13.30 7.92 -1.59
CA ASP A 137 13.59 8.92 -2.63
C ASP A 137 13.19 8.49 -4.07
N THR A 138 12.46 7.38 -4.22
CA THR A 138 12.00 6.87 -5.52
C THR A 138 10.48 6.94 -5.59
N PHE A 139 9.98 7.44 -6.71
CA PHE A 139 8.55 7.62 -6.98
C PHE A 139 8.23 6.98 -8.33
N GLU A 140 7.54 5.84 -8.31
CA GLU A 140 7.30 5.05 -9.51
C GLU A 140 5.98 4.28 -9.51
N SER A 141 5.47 4.02 -10.72
CA SER A 141 4.29 3.21 -10.98
C SER A 141 4.66 2.08 -11.94
N CYS A 142 4.42 0.84 -11.55
CA CYS A 142 4.86 -0.36 -12.27
C CYS A 142 3.68 -1.32 -12.53
N LEU A 143 3.86 -2.21 -13.51
CA LEU A 143 3.20 -3.52 -13.49
C LEU A 143 3.95 -4.44 -12.54
N GLY A 144 3.27 -5.48 -12.05
CA GLY A 144 3.91 -6.55 -11.31
C GLY A 144 3.20 -7.88 -11.46
N ASP A 145 3.93 -8.93 -11.12
CA ASP A 145 3.38 -10.27 -10.97
C ASP A 145 2.55 -10.37 -9.69
N ASN A 146 1.63 -11.33 -9.65
CA ASN A 146 0.92 -11.66 -8.41
C ASN A 146 1.91 -12.21 -7.37
N GLN A 147 1.78 -11.76 -6.13
CA GLN A 147 2.45 -12.35 -4.98
C GLN A 147 1.93 -13.74 -4.64
N ASP A 148 2.65 -14.43 -3.75
CA ASP A 148 2.12 -15.62 -3.12
C ASP A 148 0.99 -15.23 -2.15
N PHE A 149 0.03 -16.13 -1.93
CA PHE A 149 -1.01 -15.86 -0.94
C PHE A 149 -0.37 -15.61 0.43
N PRO A 150 -0.85 -14.62 1.19
CA PRO A 150 -0.37 -14.37 2.54
C PRO A 150 -0.33 -15.66 3.36
N GLY A 151 0.87 -15.96 3.86
CA GLY A 151 1.18 -17.15 4.64
C GLY A 151 1.44 -18.42 3.86
N VAL A 152 1.46 -18.37 2.53
CA VAL A 152 1.92 -19.46 1.66
C VAL A 152 3.30 -19.10 1.13
N TYR A 153 4.25 -20.04 1.22
CA TYR A 153 5.60 -19.84 0.70
C TYR A 153 6.18 -21.15 0.16
N THR A 154 7.13 -21.05 -0.76
CA THR A 154 7.82 -22.23 -1.31
C THR A 154 9.23 -22.31 -0.74
N LYS A 155 9.60 -23.48 -0.21
CA LYS A 155 10.95 -23.78 0.28
C LYS A 155 11.37 -25.15 -0.22
N ASP A 156 12.54 -25.23 -0.86
CA ASP A 156 13.10 -26.48 -1.41
C ASP A 156 12.11 -27.23 -2.34
N GLY A 157 11.31 -26.48 -3.10
CA GLY A 157 10.28 -27.01 -4.02
C GLY A 157 8.99 -27.48 -3.35
N GLN A 158 8.85 -27.32 -2.03
CA GLN A 158 7.64 -27.65 -1.28
C GLN A 158 6.85 -26.39 -0.93
N VAL A 159 5.53 -26.45 -1.12
CA VAL A 159 4.60 -25.40 -0.68
C VAL A 159 4.32 -25.60 0.81
N LEU A 160 4.63 -24.59 1.61
CA LEU A 160 4.46 -24.56 3.05
C LEU A 160 3.53 -23.41 3.44
N THR A 161 2.98 -23.50 4.64
CA THR A 161 2.11 -22.47 5.20
C THR A 161 2.60 -21.98 6.56
N TYR A 162 2.37 -20.70 6.86
CA TYR A 162 2.64 -20.08 8.15
C TYR A 162 1.41 -19.30 8.62
N THR A 163 1.08 -19.44 9.90
CA THR A 163 0.00 -18.71 10.57
C THR A 163 0.61 -17.89 11.69
N GLN A 164 0.20 -16.62 11.80
CA GLN A 164 0.64 -15.75 12.87
C GLN A 164 0.25 -16.32 14.24
N PRO A 165 1.19 -16.42 15.20
CA PRO A 165 0.87 -16.77 16.58
C PRO A 165 -0.02 -15.70 17.24
N PRO A 166 -0.82 -16.07 18.26
CA PRO A 166 -1.58 -15.09 19.05
C PRO A 166 -0.65 -14.09 19.76
N GLU A 167 -1.08 -12.82 19.83
CA GLU A 167 -0.36 -11.75 20.53
C GLU A 167 -0.05 -12.05 22.00
N SER A 168 -0.87 -12.90 22.65
CA SER A 168 -0.65 -13.34 24.04
C SER A 168 0.67 -14.09 24.25
N LEU A 169 1.30 -14.56 23.17
CA LEU A 169 2.62 -15.20 23.20
C LEU A 169 3.78 -14.18 23.13
N GLY A 170 3.47 -12.89 23.10
CA GLY A 170 4.43 -11.80 23.06
C GLY A 170 4.82 -11.38 21.63
N PRO A 171 5.76 -10.42 21.51
CA PRO A 171 6.12 -9.84 20.22
C PRO A 171 6.78 -10.87 19.30
N ILE A 172 6.41 -10.83 18.02
CA ILE A 172 7.05 -11.62 16.97
C ILE A 172 8.38 -10.95 16.62
N THR A 173 9.49 -11.63 16.93
CA THR A 173 10.85 -11.09 16.74
C THR A 173 11.59 -11.73 15.56
N SER A 174 11.04 -12.77 14.94
CA SER A 174 11.64 -13.44 13.79
C SER A 174 10.59 -14.16 12.95
N MET A 175 10.92 -14.35 11.66
CA MET A 175 10.07 -15.04 10.69
C MET A 175 10.80 -16.27 10.12
N PRO A 176 10.11 -17.40 9.92
CA PRO A 176 10.76 -18.65 9.48
C PRO A 176 11.07 -18.70 7.98
N TYR A 177 10.63 -17.68 7.22
CA TYR A 177 10.85 -17.52 5.79
C TYR A 177 10.90 -16.03 5.45
N THR A 178 11.44 -15.70 4.28
CA THR A 178 11.34 -14.37 3.68
C THR A 178 10.24 -14.41 2.63
N ALA A 179 9.28 -13.48 2.69
CA ALA A 179 8.24 -13.38 1.67
C ALA A 179 8.86 -13.13 0.28
N ARG A 180 8.33 -13.80 -0.74
CA ARG A 180 8.74 -13.54 -2.13
C ARG A 180 8.26 -12.16 -2.53
N VAL A 181 9.18 -11.30 -2.93
CA VAL A 181 8.86 -10.05 -3.61
C VAL A 181 8.55 -10.36 -5.08
N PRO A 182 7.35 -10.06 -5.57
CA PRO A 182 7.01 -10.29 -6.98
C PRO A 182 7.83 -9.38 -7.89
N GLU A 183 8.14 -9.86 -9.09
CA GLU A 183 8.83 -9.05 -10.09
C GLU A 183 7.96 -7.87 -10.53
N SER A 184 8.62 -6.74 -10.76
CA SER A 184 8.00 -5.52 -11.29
C SER A 184 8.52 -5.22 -12.69
N SER A 185 7.70 -4.59 -13.52
CA SER A 185 8.03 -4.28 -14.91
C SER A 185 7.33 -3.00 -15.37
N ASN A 186 7.77 -2.44 -16.50
CA ASN A 186 7.19 -1.23 -17.10
C ASN A 186 7.06 -0.05 -16.12
N CYS A 187 8.04 0.09 -15.21
CA CYS A 187 8.04 1.15 -14.21
C CYS A 187 8.20 2.52 -14.85
N VAL A 188 7.31 3.46 -14.48
CA VAL A 188 7.34 4.85 -14.89
C VAL A 188 7.60 5.71 -13.66
N ALA A 189 8.69 6.47 -13.69
CA ALA A 189 9.02 7.41 -12.63
C ALA A 189 8.12 8.67 -12.71
N PHE A 190 7.77 9.20 -11.55
CA PHE A 190 7.05 10.47 -11.39
C PHE A 190 7.68 11.31 -10.26
N LYS A 191 7.20 12.53 -10.05
CA LYS A 191 7.66 13.39 -8.94
C LYS A 191 6.68 13.31 -7.78
N SER A 192 7.18 13.46 -6.56
CA SER A 192 6.33 13.59 -5.35
C SER A 192 5.22 14.65 -5.51
N ALA A 193 5.50 15.77 -6.19
CA ALA A 193 4.50 16.81 -6.47
C ALA A 193 3.32 16.31 -7.32
N ASP A 194 3.56 15.39 -8.26
CA ASP A 194 2.54 14.87 -9.18
C ASP A 194 1.46 14.07 -8.43
N VAL A 195 1.79 13.52 -7.25
CA VAL A 195 0.85 12.79 -6.40
C VAL A 195 -0.21 13.74 -5.82
N PHE A 196 0.21 14.92 -5.38
CA PHE A 196 -0.68 15.95 -4.81
C PHE A 196 -1.55 16.63 -5.87
N ASP A 197 -1.07 16.72 -7.11
CA ASP A 197 -1.83 17.27 -8.24
C ASP A 197 -2.80 16.24 -8.85
N GLY A 198 -2.81 14.99 -8.36
CA GLY A 198 -3.61 13.90 -8.89
C GLY A 198 -3.20 13.49 -10.31
N GLY A 199 -1.95 13.79 -10.67
CA GLY A 199 -1.34 13.54 -11.97
C GLY A 199 -0.66 12.17 -12.08
N VAL A 200 -0.63 11.38 -11.00
CA VAL A 200 -0.14 9.99 -11.06
C VAL A 200 -1.17 9.14 -11.79
N VAL A 201 -0.93 8.95 -13.09
CA VAL A 201 -1.65 8.00 -13.91
C VAL A 201 -1.06 6.62 -13.67
N THR A 202 -1.90 5.60 -13.48
CA THR A 202 -1.54 4.18 -13.38
C THR A 202 -1.15 3.64 -14.77
N SER A 203 -0.32 4.37 -15.51
CA SER A 203 0.03 4.02 -16.88
C SER A 203 1.22 3.08 -16.89
N ALA A 204 0.91 1.80 -17.01
CA ALA A 204 1.88 0.82 -17.47
C ALA A 204 1.47 0.13 -18.78
N ASN A 205 0.70 0.86 -19.60
CA ASN A 205 0.61 0.61 -21.03
C ASN A 205 0.74 1.95 -21.78
N PRO A 206 1.62 2.09 -22.79
CA PRO A 206 1.67 3.29 -23.61
C PRO A 206 0.34 3.41 -24.35
N GLN A 207 -0.53 4.33 -23.92
CA GLN A 207 -1.68 4.69 -24.73
C GLN A 207 -1.14 5.41 -25.96
N SER A 208 -1.21 4.74 -27.12
CA SER A 208 -0.83 5.31 -28.41
C SER A 208 -1.52 6.67 -28.58
N THR A 209 -0.74 7.72 -28.74
CA THR A 209 -1.22 9.03 -29.15
C THR A 209 -1.74 8.94 -30.58
N SER A 210 -3.03 8.67 -30.73
CA SER A 210 -3.75 8.90 -31.98
C SER A 210 -3.87 10.41 -32.16
N ASN A 211 -2.93 11.01 -32.88
CA ASN A 211 -3.09 12.34 -33.46
C ASN A 211 -4.16 12.25 -34.55
N ASP A 212 -5.40 12.58 -34.21
CA ASP A 212 -6.44 12.79 -35.21
C ASP A 212 -6.27 14.22 -35.77
N VAL A 213 -5.61 14.30 -36.91
CA VAL A 213 -5.55 15.52 -37.74
C VAL A 213 -6.82 15.53 -38.56
N SER A 214 -7.79 16.33 -38.15
CA SER A 214 -8.99 16.60 -38.94
C SER A 214 -8.61 17.45 -40.16
N THR A 215 -8.79 16.88 -41.35
CA THR A 215 -9.03 17.62 -42.60
C THR A 215 -10.52 17.88 -42.79
#